data_AF-A0A7V9BMU2-F1
#
_entry.id   AF-A0A7V9BMU2-F1
#
_cell.length_a   1.000
_cell.length_b   1.000
_cell.length_c   1.000
_cell.angle_alpha   90.00
_cell.angle_beta   90.00
_cell.angle_gamma   90.00
#
_symmetry.space_group_name_H-M   'P 1'
#
loop_
_entity.id
_entity.type
_entity.pdbx_description
1 polymer ?
#
loop_
_entity_poly.entity_id
_entity_poly.type
_entity_poly.pdbx_seq_one_letter_code
_entity_poly.pdbx_strand_id
1 'polypeptide(L)'
;AAGCSTYGKAPAATTTAAAGGGGTALAKTADIPVGGGKIFGDTVVTQANAGAFAAFSSVCTHQGCNVEEVAGGTINCPCHGSKFKLDGSVSDGPAPSPLAKKTVKVEGDSIFVT
;
A
#
# COMPACT_ATOMS: atom_id res chain seq x y z
N ALA A 1 -54.03 12.57 4.78
CA ALA A 1 -53.60 13.91 4.35
C ALA A 1 -52.87 14.53 5.54
N ALA A 2 -51.54 14.68 5.48
CA ALA A 2 -50.84 15.91 5.06
C ALA A 2 -51.28 17.13 5.92
N GLY A 3 -50.44 17.87 6.63
CA GLY A 3 -48.99 18.00 6.74
C GLY A 3 -48.69 19.43 7.25
N CYS A 4 -47.62 19.63 8.01
CA CYS A 4 -47.00 20.94 8.34
C CYS A 4 -45.82 20.73 9.30
N SER A 5 -44.77 21.55 9.41
CA SER A 5 -43.88 22.24 8.46
C SER A 5 -42.70 22.77 9.30
N THR A 6 -41.48 22.62 8.76
CA THR A 6 -40.25 23.42 8.98
C THR A 6 -39.65 23.59 10.39
N TYR A 7 -38.40 23.14 10.59
CA TYR A 7 -37.16 23.97 10.74
C TYR A 7 -36.02 23.10 11.28
N GLY A 8 -34.80 23.30 10.77
CA GLY A 8 -33.59 22.76 11.41
C GLY A 8 -32.55 22.17 10.46
N LYS A 9 -31.88 23.03 9.69
CA LYS A 9 -30.61 22.73 9.05
C LYS A 9 -29.55 22.58 10.13
N ALA A 10 -29.01 21.38 10.32
CA ALA A 10 -27.78 21.14 11.08
C ALA A 10 -26.73 20.58 10.11
N PRO A 11 -25.52 21.18 10.04
CA PRO A 11 -24.47 20.69 9.17
C PRO A 11 -23.90 19.42 9.81
N ALA A 12 -24.04 18.28 9.15
CA ALA A 12 -23.24 17.12 9.50
C ALA A 12 -21.82 17.42 9.01
N ALA A 13 -20.97 17.71 10.00
CA ALA A 13 -19.56 18.00 9.90
C ALA A 13 -18.89 17.33 8.70
N THR A 14 -18.50 18.17 7.74
CA THR A 14 -17.36 17.87 6.89
C THR A 14 -16.22 17.53 7.84
N THR A 15 -15.88 16.25 7.94
CA THR A 15 -14.56 15.87 8.39
C THR A 15 -13.62 16.44 7.35
N THR A 16 -13.11 17.64 7.65
CA THR A 16 -11.95 18.21 6.98
C THR A 16 -10.91 17.10 6.97
N ALA A 17 -10.70 16.51 5.78
CA ALA A 17 -9.60 15.62 5.53
C ALA A 17 -8.36 16.33 6.08
N ALA A 18 -7.74 15.70 7.06
CA ALA A 18 -6.57 16.23 7.72
C ALA A 18 -5.55 16.62 6.65
N ALA A 19 -5.12 17.88 6.70
CA ALA A 19 -3.89 18.30 6.07
C ALA A 19 -2.74 17.50 6.68
N GLY A 20 -1.89 16.91 5.83
CA GLY A 20 -0.70 16.17 6.24
C GLY A 20 -0.26 15.21 5.13
N GLY A 21 0.96 15.27 4.63
CA GLY A 21 2.04 16.23 4.80
C GLY A 21 2.89 16.17 3.54
N GLY A 22 3.51 17.29 3.18
CA GLY A 22 4.49 17.35 2.09
C GLY A 22 5.74 16.56 2.48
N GLY A 23 5.67 15.24 2.38
CA GLY A 23 6.84 14.39 2.26
C GLY A 23 7.32 14.39 0.81
N THR A 24 8.59 14.05 0.58
CA THR A 24 9.07 13.79 -0.78
C THR A 24 8.36 12.54 -1.33
N ALA A 25 7.89 12.61 -2.59
CA ALA A 25 7.31 11.44 -3.25
C ALA A 25 8.34 10.30 -3.33
N LEU A 26 7.91 9.09 -3.02
CA LEU A 26 8.76 7.89 -3.07
C LEU A 26 8.98 7.41 -4.51
N ALA A 27 7.93 7.47 -5.33
CA ALA A 27 7.92 6.97 -6.70
C ALA A 27 6.81 7.64 -7.53
N LYS A 28 6.85 7.47 -8.86
CA LYS A 28 5.70 7.76 -9.72
C LYS A 28 4.83 6.52 -9.92
N THR A 29 3.55 6.74 -10.19
CA THR A 29 2.60 5.66 -10.55
C THR A 29 3.05 4.88 -11.78
N ALA A 30 3.61 5.58 -12.78
CA ALA A 30 4.14 4.95 -14.00
C ALA A 30 5.39 4.08 -13.76
N ASP A 31 6.06 4.25 -12.62
CA ASP A 31 7.23 3.43 -12.29
C ASP A 31 6.84 2.04 -11.82
N ILE A 32 5.61 1.85 -11.33
CA ILE A 32 5.17 0.58 -10.76
C ILE A 32 4.42 -0.23 -11.84
N PRO A 33 4.89 -1.42 -12.21
CA PRO A 33 4.22 -2.21 -13.23
C PRO A 33 2.92 -2.83 -12.70
N VAL A 34 1.88 -2.88 -13.55
CA VAL A 34 0.65 -3.64 -13.27
C VAL A 34 0.97 -5.13 -13.15
N GLY A 35 0.44 -5.79 -12.11
CA GLY A 35 0.75 -7.18 -11.80
C GLY A 35 2.12 -7.37 -11.14
N GLY A 36 2.77 -6.30 -10.67
CA GLY A 36 4.10 -6.36 -10.08
C GLY A 36 4.33 -5.30 -9.01
N GLY A 37 5.59 -4.89 -8.87
CA GLY A 37 6.02 -3.92 -7.87
C GLY A 37 7.49 -3.52 -8.01
N LYS A 38 7.92 -2.57 -7.19
CA LYS A 38 9.30 -2.10 -7.07
C LYS A 38 9.68 -1.93 -5.60
N ILE A 39 10.98 -2.09 -5.33
CA ILE A 39 11.57 -1.99 -4.00
C ILE A 39 12.33 -0.66 -3.91
N PHE A 40 12.08 0.08 -2.84
CA PHE A 40 12.65 1.38 -2.51
C PHE A 40 13.20 1.33 -1.08
N GLY A 41 14.47 0.94 -0.93
CA GLY A 41 15.11 0.80 0.37
C GLY A 41 14.37 -0.20 1.27
N ASP A 42 13.71 0.30 2.31
CA ASP A 42 12.98 -0.48 3.31
C ASP A 42 11.50 -0.76 2.95
N THR A 43 11.10 -0.40 1.72
CA THR A 43 9.70 -0.37 1.28
C THR A 43 9.53 -1.10 -0.05
N VAL A 44 8.46 -1.87 -0.18
CA VAL A 44 8.01 -2.44 -1.46
C VAL A 44 6.68 -1.77 -1.84
N VAL A 45 6.61 -1.19 -3.03
CA VAL A 45 5.36 -0.69 -3.62
C VAL A 45 4.91 -1.65 -4.70
N THR A 46 3.65 -2.07 -4.65
CA THR A 46 3.06 -3.03 -5.58
C THR A 46 1.84 -2.45 -6.26
N GLN A 47 1.47 -3.04 -7.39
CA GLN A 47 0.27 -2.70 -8.14
C GLN A 47 -0.36 -3.97 -8.70
N ALA A 48 -1.18 -4.65 -7.90
CA ALA A 48 -1.80 -5.93 -8.30
C ALA A 48 -2.74 -5.76 -9.50
N ASN A 49 -3.50 -4.66 -9.53
CA ASN A 49 -4.36 -4.25 -10.64
C ASN A 49 -4.04 -2.80 -11.03
N ALA A 50 -4.41 -2.38 -12.25
CA ALA A 50 -4.16 -1.02 -12.72
C ALA A 50 -4.68 0.04 -11.71
N GLY A 51 -3.80 0.90 -11.20
CA GLY A 51 -4.13 1.94 -10.23
C GLY A 51 -4.32 1.47 -8.77
N ALA A 52 -4.25 0.17 -8.49
CA ALA A 52 -4.41 -0.37 -7.14
C ALA A 52 -3.05 -0.53 -6.45
N PHE A 53 -2.56 0.57 -5.87
CA PHE A 53 -1.27 0.60 -5.18
C PHE A 53 -1.35 0.11 -3.73
N ALA A 54 -0.35 -0.65 -3.31
CA ALA A 54 -0.13 -1.01 -1.91
C ALA A 54 1.35 -0.91 -1.57
N ALA A 55 1.65 -0.61 -0.30
CA ALA A 55 3.02 -0.50 0.19
C ALA A 55 3.24 -1.41 1.42
N PHE A 56 4.42 -2.01 1.49
CA PHE A 56 4.81 -2.92 2.57
C PHE A 56 6.26 -2.65 3.00
N SER A 57 6.62 -3.08 4.20
CA SER A 57 8.03 -3.19 4.58
C SER A 57 8.71 -4.22 3.68
N SER A 58 9.97 -3.96 3.31
CA SER A 58 10.83 -4.95 2.65
C SER A 58 11.36 -5.99 3.62
N VAL A 59 11.15 -5.85 4.93
CA VAL A 59 11.65 -6.79 5.94
C VAL A 59 10.79 -8.05 5.95
N CYS A 60 11.39 -9.16 5.57
CA CYS A 60 10.79 -10.48 5.59
C CYS A 60 10.47 -10.90 7.04
N THR A 61 9.23 -11.33 7.26
CA THR A 61 8.72 -11.73 8.58
C THR A 61 9.23 -13.07 9.08
N HIS A 62 10.03 -13.79 8.29
CA HIS A 62 10.70 -15.01 8.74
C HIS A 62 11.80 -14.70 9.78
N GLN A 63 12.88 -14.05 9.34
CA GLN A 63 14.07 -13.77 10.16
C GLN A 63 14.64 -12.36 9.91
N GLY A 64 13.89 -11.47 9.27
CA GLY A 64 14.26 -10.06 9.13
C GLY A 64 15.17 -9.70 7.94
N CYS A 65 15.48 -10.63 7.04
CA CYS A 65 16.14 -10.28 5.77
C CYS A 65 15.28 -9.34 4.94
N ASN A 66 15.90 -8.53 4.08
CA ASN A 66 15.16 -7.80 3.06
C ASN A 66 14.67 -8.76 1.95
N VAL A 67 13.49 -8.49 1.42
CA VAL A 67 13.08 -8.95 0.09
C VAL A 67 13.85 -8.17 -0.97
N GLU A 68 14.18 -8.81 -2.08
CA GLU A 68 15.08 -8.22 -3.09
C GLU A 68 14.50 -8.25 -4.50
N GLU A 69 13.39 -8.95 -4.72
CA GLU A 69 12.79 -9.09 -6.04
C GLU A 69 11.25 -9.03 -5.97
N VAL A 70 10.64 -8.43 -6.99
CA VAL A 70 9.22 -8.60 -7.29
C VAL A 70 9.10 -9.20 -8.69
N ALA A 71 8.81 -10.49 -8.77
CA ALA A 71 8.74 -11.24 -10.02
C ALA A 71 7.73 -12.38 -9.92
N GLY A 72 7.14 -12.79 -11.06
CA GLY A 72 6.16 -13.88 -11.10
C GLY A 72 4.88 -13.61 -10.30
N GLY A 73 4.54 -12.33 -10.04
CA GLY A 73 3.40 -11.93 -9.23
C GLY A 73 3.62 -12.05 -7.72
N THR A 74 4.87 -12.23 -7.27
CA THR A 74 5.22 -12.30 -5.85
C THR A 74 6.39 -11.38 -5.49
N ILE A 75 6.45 -11.00 -4.22
CA ILE A 75 7.59 -10.36 -3.56
C ILE A 75 8.45 -11.48 -2.94
N ASN A 76 9.73 -11.53 -3.29
CA ASN A 76 10.58 -12.69 -3.03
C ASN A 76 11.71 -12.34 -2.06
N CYS A 77 11.84 -13.15 -1.00
CA CYS A 77 12.97 -13.11 -0.08
C CYS A 77 14.04 -14.14 -0.50
N PRO A 78 15.28 -13.72 -0.80
CA PRO A 78 16.31 -14.63 -1.29
C PRO A 78 16.93 -15.50 -0.19
N CYS A 79 16.83 -15.11 1.08
CA CYS A 79 17.51 -15.79 2.18
C CYS A 79 17.07 -17.25 2.35
N HIS A 80 15.76 -17.51 2.28
CA HIS A 80 15.17 -18.83 2.54
C HIS A 80 14.01 -19.17 1.60
N GLY A 81 13.77 -18.33 0.59
CA GLY A 81 12.74 -18.56 -0.43
C GLY A 81 11.32 -18.13 -0.06
N SER A 82 11.10 -17.42 1.05
CA SER A 82 9.75 -16.91 1.37
C SER A 82 9.22 -16.02 0.26
N LYS A 83 7.94 -16.23 -0.09
CA LYS A 83 7.24 -15.46 -1.11
C LYS A 83 5.99 -14.83 -0.52
N PHE A 84 5.73 -13.59 -0.90
CA PHE A 84 4.52 -12.86 -0.54
C PHE A 84 3.77 -12.48 -1.80
N LYS A 85 2.44 -12.51 -1.76
CA LYS A 85 1.63 -11.97 -2.85
C LYS A 85 1.76 -10.45 -2.90
N LEU A 86 1.28 -9.84 -3.98
CA LEU A 86 1.27 -8.37 -4.12
C LEU A 86 0.38 -7.66 -3.09
N ASP A 87 -0.48 -8.37 -2.35
CA ASP A 87 -1.22 -7.82 -1.21
C ASP A 87 -0.48 -7.96 0.14
N GLY A 88 0.77 -8.46 0.10
CA GLY A 88 1.66 -8.68 1.24
C GLY A 88 1.41 -9.98 2.00
N SER A 89 0.36 -10.74 1.68
CA SER A 89 0.08 -12.03 2.33
C SER A 89 1.11 -13.09 1.95
N VAL A 90 1.34 -14.06 2.84
CA VAL A 90 2.28 -15.16 2.56
C VAL A 90 1.72 -16.01 1.42
N SER A 91 2.54 -16.20 0.39
CA SER A 91 2.28 -17.14 -0.70
C SER A 91 3.05 -18.44 -0.51
N ASP A 92 4.28 -18.37 0.01
CA ASP A 92 5.14 -19.52 0.28
C ASP A 92 6.05 -19.24 1.49
N GLY A 93 6.26 -20.26 2.32
CA GLY A 93 7.01 -20.18 3.57
C GLY A 93 8.53 -20.06 3.35
N PRO A 94 9.35 -19.99 4.41
CA PRO A 94 9.03 -20.21 5.83
C PRO A 94 8.44 -19.01 6.60
N ALA A 95 8.24 -17.85 5.98
CA ALA A 95 7.62 -16.69 6.65
C ALA A 95 6.25 -17.05 7.26
N PRO A 96 6.03 -16.79 8.57
CA PRO A 96 4.80 -17.21 9.25
C PRO A 96 3.65 -16.19 9.12
N SER A 97 3.93 -14.99 8.64
CA SER A 97 2.97 -13.89 8.63
C SER A 97 3.17 -12.93 7.44
N PRO A 98 2.13 -12.16 7.06
CA PRO A 98 2.22 -11.17 5.98
C PRO A 98 3.28 -10.10 6.23
N LEU A 99 3.79 -9.48 5.17
CA LEU A 99 4.62 -8.27 5.29
C LEU A 99 3.85 -7.15 6.00
N ALA A 100 4.57 -6.36 6.79
CA ALA A 100 3.98 -5.21 7.48
C ALA A 100 3.50 -4.17 6.44
N LYS A 101 2.23 -3.79 6.51
CA LYS A 101 1.66 -2.75 5.63
C LYS A 101 2.22 -1.38 6.00
N LYS A 102 2.51 -0.58 4.97
CA LYS A 102 2.79 0.86 5.10
C LYS A 102 1.62 1.66 4.52
N THR A 103 1.44 2.89 4.98
CA THR A 103 0.36 3.75 4.47
C THR A 103 0.79 4.28 3.11
N VAL A 104 -0.08 4.14 2.11
CA VAL A 104 0.15 4.69 0.76
C VAL A 104 -0.85 5.80 0.49
N LYS A 105 -0.36 6.92 -0.05
CA LYS A 105 -1.17 8.02 -0.57
C LYS A 105 -0.75 8.30 -2.00
N VAL A 106 -1.71 8.40 -2.90
CA VAL A 106 -1.47 8.75 -4.31
C VAL A 106 -2.08 10.12 -4.57
N GLU A 107 -1.25 11.06 -5.02
CA GLU A 107 -1.69 12.40 -5.44
C GLU A 107 -1.19 12.66 -6.86
N GLY A 108 -2.10 12.73 -7.83
CA GLY A 108 -1.73 12.81 -9.24
C GLY A 108 -0.92 11.59 -9.70
N ASP A 109 0.29 11.81 -10.21
CA ASP A 109 1.23 10.76 -10.62
C ASP A 109 2.21 10.35 -9.52
N SER A 110 2.11 10.93 -8.31
CA SER A 110 3.07 10.76 -7.23
C SER A 110 2.56 9.83 -6.13
N ILE A 111 3.43 8.92 -5.68
CA ILE A 111 3.19 7.98 -4.58
C ILE A 111 3.97 8.43 -3.35
N PHE A 112 3.26 8.58 -2.23
CA PHE A 112 3.82 8.87 -0.92
C PHE A 112 3.60 7.66 -0.01
N VAL A 113 4.61 7.32 0.78
CA VAL A 113 4.54 6.23 1.76
C VAL A 113 4.98 6.73 3.12
N THR A 114 4.20 6.41 4.17
CA THR A 114 4.48 6.76 5.58
C THR A 114 4.28 5.56 6.49
#